data_AF-A0A9Q3JH13-F1
#
_entry.id   AF-A0A9Q3JH13-F1
#
_cell.length_a   1.000
_cell.length_b   1.000
_cell.length_c   1.000
_cell.angle_alpha   90.00
_cell.angle_beta   90.00
_cell.angle_gamma   90.00
#
_symmetry.space_group_name_H-M   'P 1'
#
loop_
_entity.id
_entity.type
_entity.pdbx_description
1 polymer ?
#
loop_
_entity_poly.entity_id
_entity_poly.type
_entity_poly.pdbx_seq_one_letter_code
_entity_poly.pdbx_strand_id
1 'polypeptide(L)'
;MQVIGNRNMIPIFKGVGLIRGYSPASVFAVVRSSKLWDEWYEDGNLVENLNDQVSLTYMCMKAGIGTCTQDLSLVKKVEVAEDCSFNVCASSINTPRVPTVRGRIRSHFELHAWVLEPIFLSHSSLPPISNSASTKVTYYLQFDIKTFVAKAISQLFLAIRPLCITKIDFYLQKRGSPIQIDGLNQASSQPGQGCTRNGLQHNYM
;
A
#
# COMPACT_ATOMS: atom_id res chain seq x y z
N MET A 1 -2.57 -44.48 1.98
CA MET A 1 -3.18 -43.26 1.41
C MET A 1 -3.13 -42.19 2.49
N GLN A 2 -2.16 -41.28 2.41
CA GLN A 2 -1.95 -40.26 3.46
C GLN A 2 -3.00 -39.17 3.24
N VAL A 3 -3.85 -38.95 4.25
CA VAL A 3 -4.82 -37.84 4.25
C VAL A 3 -4.00 -36.55 4.19
N ILE A 4 -4.03 -35.87 3.05
CA ILE A 4 -3.42 -34.56 2.89
C ILE A 4 -4.15 -33.64 3.86
N GLY A 5 -3.44 -33.27 4.92
CA GLY A 5 -3.97 -32.59 6.09
C GLY A 5 -4.76 -31.34 5.72
N ASN A 6 -5.81 -31.12 6.51
CA ASN A 6 -6.68 -29.97 6.52
C ASN A 6 -5.86 -28.68 6.68
N ARG A 7 -5.29 -28.16 5.58
CA ARG A 7 -4.63 -26.86 5.57
C ARG A 7 -5.73 -25.83 5.78
N ASN A 8 -5.65 -25.07 6.88
CA ASN A 8 -6.49 -23.90 7.09
C ASN A 8 -6.25 -22.91 5.94
N MET A 9 -7.04 -23.05 4.87
CA MET A 9 -6.90 -22.22 3.68
C MET A 9 -7.38 -20.80 4.01
N ILE A 10 -6.46 -19.85 4.00
CA ILE A 10 -6.78 -18.43 4.16
C ILE A 10 -7.38 -17.96 2.82
N PRO A 11 -8.63 -17.47 2.80
CA PRO A 11 -9.28 -17.04 1.57
C PRO A 11 -8.59 -15.79 0.99
N ILE A 12 -8.67 -15.67 -0.34
CA ILE A 12 -8.27 -14.46 -1.06
C ILE A 12 -9.52 -13.61 -1.30
N PHE A 13 -9.47 -12.36 -0.86
CA PHE A 13 -10.48 -11.36 -1.14
C PHE A 13 -10.01 -10.50 -2.31
N LYS A 14 -10.91 -10.28 -3.28
CA LYS A 14 -10.65 -9.48 -4.47
C LYS A 14 -11.71 -8.41 -4.63
N GLY A 15 -11.28 -7.20 -4.98
CA GLY A 15 -12.17 -6.14 -5.44
C GLY A 15 -11.72 -5.61 -6.80
N VAL A 16 -12.68 -5.18 -7.59
CA VAL A 16 -12.42 -4.49 -8.86
C VAL A 16 -13.29 -3.24 -8.88
N GLY A 17 -12.71 -2.10 -9.26
CA GLY A 17 -13.42 -0.84 -9.40
C GLY A 17 -12.85 0.01 -10.52
N LEU A 18 -13.60 1.04 -10.92
CA LEU A 18 -13.19 2.02 -11.92
C LEU A 18 -13.17 3.41 -11.27
N ILE A 19 -12.01 4.04 -11.26
CA ILE A 19 -11.83 5.42 -10.82
C ILE A 19 -11.77 6.30 -12.06
N ARG A 20 -12.75 7.20 -12.22
CA ARG A 20 -12.88 8.06 -13.40
C ARG A 20 -12.16 9.39 -13.20
N GLY A 21 -11.55 9.90 -14.27
CA GLY A 21 -10.86 11.20 -14.28
C GLY A 21 -9.45 11.20 -13.67
N TYR A 22 -8.92 10.02 -13.32
CA TYR A 22 -7.60 9.88 -12.72
C TYR A 22 -6.78 8.80 -13.44
N SER A 23 -5.50 9.10 -13.69
CA SER A 23 -4.52 8.16 -14.21
C SER A 23 -4.02 7.18 -13.13
N PRO A 24 -3.41 6.04 -13.52
CA PRO A 24 -2.83 5.10 -12.58
C PRO A 24 -1.83 5.73 -11.60
N ALA A 25 -1.01 6.68 -12.06
CA ALA A 25 -0.06 7.40 -11.22
C ALA A 25 -0.74 8.24 -10.13
N SER A 26 -1.84 8.93 -10.47
CA SER A 26 -2.63 9.72 -9.51
C SER A 26 -3.31 8.81 -8.47
N VAL A 27 -3.86 7.67 -8.91
CA VAL A 27 -4.45 6.68 -7.99
C VAL A 27 -3.38 6.08 -7.09
N PHE A 28 -2.23 5.70 -7.65
CA PHE A 28 -1.09 5.17 -6.90
C PHE A 28 -0.60 6.15 -5.82
N ALA A 29 -0.63 7.47 -6.12
CA ALA A 29 -0.26 8.52 -5.18
C ALA A 29 -1.07 8.48 -3.87
N VAL A 30 -2.34 8.10 -3.96
CA VAL A 30 -3.25 7.93 -2.81
C VAL A 30 -3.06 6.56 -2.18
N VAL A 31 -2.95 5.48 -2.98
CA VAL A 31 -2.71 4.11 -2.49
C VAL A 31 -1.47 4.05 -1.59
N ARG A 32 -0.35 4.67 -1.99
CA ARG A 32 0.89 4.72 -1.20
C ARG A 32 0.75 5.50 0.12
N SER A 33 -0.28 6.35 0.23
CA SER A 33 -0.49 7.27 1.34
C SER A 33 -1.62 6.73 2.24
N SER A 34 -1.42 5.56 2.85
CA SER A 34 -2.45 4.86 3.64
C SER A 34 -3.11 5.73 4.70
N LYS A 35 -2.39 6.69 5.31
CA LYS A 35 -2.96 7.68 6.26
C LYS A 35 -4.18 8.45 5.73
N LEU A 36 -4.36 8.55 4.42
CA LEU A 36 -5.44 9.30 3.78
C LEU A 36 -6.77 8.55 3.70
N TRP A 37 -6.74 7.22 3.64
CA TRP A 37 -7.90 6.39 3.29
C TRP A 37 -8.05 5.12 4.13
N ASP A 38 -6.96 4.63 4.70
CA ASP A 38 -6.92 3.34 5.40
C ASP A 38 -7.21 3.52 6.89
N GLU A 39 -8.40 3.14 7.30
CA GLU A 39 -8.80 3.16 8.71
C GLU A 39 -8.00 2.20 9.59
N TRP A 40 -7.43 1.14 9.03
CA TRP A 40 -6.66 0.16 9.79
C TRP A 40 -5.22 0.60 9.94
N TYR A 41 -4.74 1.49 9.10
CA TYR A 41 -3.40 2.00 9.19
C TYR A 41 -3.26 2.91 10.41
N GLU A 42 -2.26 2.62 11.25
CA GLU A 42 -1.85 3.50 12.35
C GLU A 42 -0.58 4.25 11.96
N ASP A 43 0.49 3.51 11.69
CA ASP A 43 1.77 4.07 11.31
C ASP A 43 2.59 3.06 10.50
N GLY A 44 3.69 3.52 9.93
CA GLY A 44 4.53 2.70 9.08
C GLY A 44 5.78 3.44 8.64
N ASN A 45 6.86 2.70 8.50
CA ASN A 45 8.15 3.25 8.13
C ASN A 45 8.87 2.32 7.14
N LEU A 46 9.53 2.96 6.18
CA LEU A 46 10.52 2.29 5.35
C LEU A 46 11.65 1.82 6.27
N VAL A 47 11.99 0.54 6.20
CA VAL A 47 13.12 -0.03 6.93
C VAL A 47 14.36 0.08 6.04
N GLU A 48 14.23 -0.32 4.78
CA GLU A 48 15.27 -0.20 3.77
C GLU A 48 14.70 -0.36 2.35
N ASN A 49 15.42 0.18 1.37
CA ASN A 49 15.23 -0.20 -0.02
C ASN A 49 16.16 -1.37 -0.34
N LEU A 50 15.59 -2.49 -0.78
CA LEU A 50 16.35 -3.66 -1.23
C LEU A 50 16.85 -3.47 -2.67
N ASN A 51 16.10 -2.71 -3.47
CA ASN A 51 16.50 -2.12 -4.75
C ASN A 51 15.51 -0.98 -5.11
N ASP A 52 15.58 -0.47 -6.33
CA ASP A 52 14.76 0.67 -6.80
C ASP A 52 13.25 0.39 -6.80
N GLN A 53 12.85 -0.88 -6.88
CA GLN A 53 11.46 -1.31 -6.99
C GLN A 53 10.98 -2.06 -5.75
N VAL A 54 11.89 -2.52 -4.88
CA VAL A 54 11.60 -3.43 -3.77
C VAL A 54 12.07 -2.81 -2.46
N SER A 55 11.16 -2.74 -1.49
CA SER A 55 11.42 -2.18 -0.17
C SER A 55 11.01 -3.13 0.94
N LEU A 56 11.76 -3.12 2.05
CA LEU A 56 11.33 -3.69 3.32
C LEU A 56 10.64 -2.59 4.14
N THR A 57 9.43 -2.84 4.60
CA THR A 57 8.61 -1.88 5.33
C THR A 57 8.06 -2.50 6.61
N TYR A 58 8.03 -1.71 7.67
CA TYR A 58 7.29 -2.02 8.88
C TYR A 58 5.97 -1.25 8.87
N MET A 59 4.87 -1.92 9.22
CA MET A 59 3.55 -1.29 9.30
C MET A 59 2.84 -1.70 10.59
N CYS A 60 2.20 -0.72 11.23
CA CYS A 60 1.36 -0.88 12.40
C CYS A 60 -0.11 -0.71 12.00
N MET A 61 -0.96 -1.59 12.51
CA MET A 61 -2.39 -1.50 12.36
C MET A 61 -3.06 -1.12 13.67
N LYS A 62 -4.12 -0.31 13.57
CA LYS A 62 -4.98 0.03 14.69
C LYS A 62 -5.60 -1.22 15.28
N ALA A 63 -5.72 -1.24 16.60
CA ALA A 63 -6.55 -2.22 17.28
C ALA A 63 -8.02 -1.96 16.92
N GLY A 64 -8.68 -2.98 16.39
CA GLY A 64 -10.15 -3.03 16.34
C GLY A 64 -10.73 -3.37 17.72
N ILE A 65 -12.04 -3.21 17.87
CA ILE A 65 -12.76 -3.54 19.10
C ILE A 65 -12.47 -5.00 19.51
N GLY A 66 -11.93 -5.19 20.72
CA GLY A 66 -11.61 -6.51 21.27
C GLY A 66 -10.37 -7.19 20.67
N THR A 67 -9.52 -6.46 19.93
CA THR A 67 -8.27 -7.00 19.35
C THR A 67 -7.04 -6.28 19.88
N CYS A 68 -5.88 -6.95 19.85
CA CYS A 68 -4.61 -6.30 20.13
C CYS A 68 -4.14 -5.48 18.92
N THR A 69 -3.28 -4.49 19.17
CA THR A 69 -2.54 -3.82 18.09
C THR A 69 -1.70 -4.84 17.34
N GLN A 70 -1.68 -4.69 16.02
CA GLN A 70 -1.03 -5.63 15.13
C GLN A 70 0.09 -4.95 14.37
N ASP A 71 1.13 -5.70 14.03
CA ASP A 71 2.20 -5.24 13.18
C ASP A 71 2.51 -6.21 12.04
N LEU A 72 3.16 -5.68 11.01
CA LEU A 72 3.52 -6.38 9.80
C LEU A 72 4.96 -6.02 9.43
N SER A 73 5.73 -7.03 9.03
CA SER A 73 7.00 -6.88 8.33
C SER A 73 6.77 -7.28 6.88
N LEU A 74 6.95 -6.36 5.94
CA LEU A 74 6.53 -6.51 4.55
C LEU A 74 7.70 -6.31 3.60
N VAL A 75 7.88 -7.23 2.66
CA VAL A 75 8.59 -6.92 1.41
C VAL A 75 7.54 -6.46 0.42
N LYS A 76 7.73 -5.26 -0.13
CA LYS A 76 6.84 -4.65 -1.12
C LYS A 76 7.60 -4.44 -2.41
N LYS A 77 7.03 -4.86 -3.54
CA LYS A 77 7.48 -4.50 -4.88
C LYS A 77 6.50 -3.52 -5.51
N VAL A 78 7.03 -2.50 -6.20
CA VAL A 78 6.29 -1.59 -7.07
C VAL A 78 6.92 -1.67 -8.44
N GLU A 79 6.11 -1.97 -9.44
CA GLU A 79 6.52 -2.08 -10.83
C GLU A 79 5.58 -1.25 -11.69
N VAL A 80 6.16 -0.45 -12.59
CA VAL A 80 5.42 0.29 -13.61
C VAL A 80 5.66 -0.41 -14.93
N ALA A 81 4.61 -0.94 -15.52
CA ALA A 81 4.66 -1.61 -16.82
C ALA A 81 4.70 -0.61 -17.98
N GLU A 82 5.04 -1.08 -19.17
CA GLU A 82 5.17 -0.27 -20.38
C GLU A 82 3.86 0.43 -20.79
N ASP A 83 2.73 -0.18 -20.44
CA ASP A 83 1.39 0.36 -20.66
C ASP A 83 0.97 1.40 -19.61
N CYS A 84 1.91 1.86 -18.77
CA CYS A 84 1.69 2.74 -17.62
C CYS A 84 0.83 2.12 -16.50
N SER A 85 0.64 0.79 -16.50
CA SER A 85 0.00 0.09 -15.38
C SER A 85 0.93 0.03 -14.17
N PHE A 86 0.37 0.20 -12.97
CA PHE A 86 1.11 0.01 -11.73
C PHE A 86 0.75 -1.35 -11.12
N ASN A 87 1.76 -2.18 -10.92
CA ASN A 87 1.66 -3.44 -10.21
C ASN A 87 2.37 -3.30 -8.86
N VAL A 88 1.60 -3.39 -7.79
CA VAL A 88 2.10 -3.29 -6.42
C VAL A 88 1.78 -4.59 -5.72
N CYS A 89 2.77 -5.24 -5.14
CA CYS A 89 2.54 -6.42 -4.30
C CYS A 89 3.35 -6.32 -3.02
N ALA A 90 2.81 -6.88 -1.95
CA ALA A 90 3.48 -7.01 -0.68
C ALA A 90 3.12 -8.34 -0.03
N SER A 91 4.12 -8.96 0.60
CA SER A 91 3.96 -10.17 1.40
C SER A 91 4.78 -10.04 2.67
N SER A 92 4.34 -10.73 3.71
CA SER A 92 5.00 -10.71 4.99
C SER A 92 6.26 -11.57 4.99
N ILE A 93 7.32 -11.06 5.61
CA ILE A 93 8.58 -11.78 5.77
C ILE A 93 8.98 -11.85 7.25
N ASN A 94 9.68 -12.91 7.62
CA ASN A 94 10.37 -13.00 8.90
C ASN A 94 11.83 -12.60 8.68
N THR A 95 12.27 -11.52 9.31
CA THR A 95 13.64 -11.02 9.19
C THR A 95 14.08 -10.42 10.52
N PRO A 96 15.35 -10.61 10.93
CA PRO A 96 15.88 -9.96 12.14
C PRO A 96 15.89 -8.44 12.05
N ARG A 97 15.81 -7.86 10.83
CA ARG A 97 15.76 -6.41 10.62
C ARG A 97 14.44 -5.78 11.10
N VAL A 98 13.39 -6.58 11.25
CA VAL A 98 12.07 -6.14 11.75
C VAL A 98 11.63 -7.09 12.86
N PRO A 99 12.23 -6.96 14.06
CA PRO A 99 11.94 -7.84 15.17
C PRO A 99 10.48 -7.70 15.63
N THR A 100 9.98 -8.72 16.33
CA THR A 100 8.67 -8.67 16.97
C THR A 100 8.65 -7.65 18.10
N VAL A 101 7.62 -6.81 18.14
CA VAL A 101 7.47 -5.79 19.18
C VAL A 101 6.59 -6.33 20.30
N ARG A 102 7.07 -6.22 21.55
CA ARG A 102 6.30 -6.68 22.72
C ARG A 102 4.95 -5.94 22.81
N GLY A 103 3.88 -6.69 23.06
CA GLY A 103 2.52 -6.15 23.16
C GLY A 103 1.81 -5.99 21.81
N ARG A 104 2.45 -6.37 20.69
CA ARG A 104 1.84 -6.43 19.36
C ARG A 104 1.75 -7.86 18.86
N ILE A 105 0.70 -8.15 18.10
CA ILE A 105 0.56 -9.42 17.38
C ILE A 105 1.13 -9.25 15.97
N ARG A 106 2.12 -10.07 15.60
CA ARG A 106 2.68 -10.12 14.24
C ARG A 106 1.73 -10.84 13.31
N SER A 107 0.96 -10.08 12.55
CA SER A 107 0.06 -10.62 11.54
C SER A 107 0.81 -10.96 10.26
N HIS A 108 0.14 -11.58 9.29
CA HIS A 108 0.82 -12.08 8.09
C HIS A 108 0.00 -11.89 6.81
N PHE A 109 0.52 -11.08 5.89
CA PHE A 109 0.02 -11.04 4.51
C PHE A 109 0.70 -12.13 3.69
N GLU A 110 -0.10 -13.09 3.23
CA GLU A 110 0.34 -13.98 2.15
C GLU A 110 0.38 -13.17 0.84
N LEU A 111 -0.64 -12.32 0.62
CA LEU A 111 -0.74 -11.43 -0.53
C LEU A 111 -1.46 -10.13 -0.15
N HIS A 112 -0.85 -9.00 -0.47
CA HIS A 112 -1.51 -7.70 -0.50
C HIS A 112 -1.10 -6.99 -1.78
N ALA A 113 -2.01 -6.87 -2.76
CA ALA A 113 -1.64 -6.39 -4.08
C ALA A 113 -2.67 -5.43 -4.69
N TRP A 114 -2.15 -4.57 -5.55
CA TRP A 114 -2.88 -3.60 -6.34
C TRP A 114 -2.42 -3.69 -7.78
N VAL A 115 -3.36 -3.72 -8.72
CA VAL A 115 -3.11 -3.59 -10.15
C VAL A 115 -3.93 -2.40 -10.63
N LEU A 116 -3.25 -1.37 -11.13
CA LEU A 116 -3.84 -0.11 -11.56
C LEU A 116 -3.62 0.02 -13.07
N GLU A 117 -4.67 -0.21 -13.85
CA GLU A 117 -4.61 -0.26 -15.31
C GLU A 117 -5.23 1.01 -15.89
N PRO A 118 -4.58 1.70 -16.85
CA PRO A 118 -5.20 2.82 -17.53
C PRO A 118 -6.34 2.35 -18.43
N ILE A 119 -7.45 3.09 -18.38
CA ILE A 119 -8.62 2.90 -19.24
C ILE A 119 -8.89 4.20 -19.96
N PHE A 120 -8.82 4.16 -21.29
CA PHE A 120 -9.19 5.26 -22.15
C PHE A 120 -10.67 5.13 -22.51
N LEU A 121 -11.52 5.95 -21.86
CA LEU A 121 -12.93 6.00 -22.20
C LEU A 121 -13.10 6.90 -23.43
N SER A 122 -13.37 6.30 -24.58
CA SER A 122 -13.76 7.05 -25.78
C SER A 122 -15.15 7.65 -25.56
N HIS A 123 -15.24 8.92 -25.21
CA HIS A 123 -16.53 9.62 -25.26
C HIS A 123 -16.90 9.88 -26.72
N SER A 124 -17.73 9.00 -27.27
CA SER A 124 -18.69 9.36 -28.30
C SER A 124 -19.51 10.56 -27.78
N SER A 125 -19.54 11.64 -28.56
CA SER A 125 -20.46 12.80 -28.50
C SER A 125 -20.30 13.89 -27.41
N LEU A 126 -19.10 14.24 -26.92
CA LEU A 126 -18.85 15.52 -26.21
C LEU A 126 -17.51 16.15 -26.62
N PRO A 127 -17.38 17.51 -26.61
CA PRO A 127 -16.19 18.19 -27.11
C PRO A 127 -14.95 17.96 -26.21
N PRO A 128 -13.73 18.08 -26.77
CA PRO A 128 -12.49 17.63 -26.15
C PRO A 128 -11.98 18.64 -25.12
N ILE A 129 -12.57 18.64 -23.93
CA ILE A 129 -12.05 19.42 -22.80
C ILE A 129 -11.93 18.51 -21.57
N SER A 130 -10.68 18.21 -21.23
CA SER A 130 -10.16 17.40 -20.13
C SER A 130 -10.04 15.88 -20.35
N ASN A 131 -8.82 15.39 -20.13
CA ASN A 131 -8.39 13.99 -20.26
C ASN A 131 -9.39 12.99 -19.65
N SER A 132 -9.99 12.14 -20.49
CA SER A 132 -10.84 11.01 -20.07
C SER A 132 -10.02 9.83 -19.49
N ALA A 133 -8.90 10.11 -18.84
CA ALA A 133 -8.08 9.10 -18.19
C ALA A 133 -8.88 8.50 -17.03
N SER A 134 -9.15 7.20 -17.09
CA SER A 134 -9.74 6.45 -16.00
C SER A 134 -8.79 5.33 -15.61
N THR A 135 -8.92 4.81 -14.40
CA THR A 135 -8.07 3.73 -13.89
C THR A 135 -8.96 2.59 -13.43
N LYS A 136 -8.76 1.41 -14.01
CA LYS A 136 -9.29 0.17 -13.45
C LYS A 136 -8.37 -0.26 -12.32
N VAL A 137 -8.96 -0.44 -11.14
CA VAL A 137 -8.26 -0.83 -9.92
C VAL A 137 -8.66 -2.25 -9.58
N THR A 138 -7.69 -3.15 -9.47
CA THR A 138 -7.88 -4.48 -8.92
C THR A 138 -7.10 -4.59 -7.61
N TYR A 139 -7.80 -4.96 -6.54
CA TYR A 139 -7.24 -5.17 -5.21
C TYR A 139 -7.28 -6.65 -4.84
N TYR A 140 -6.20 -7.15 -4.23
CA TYR A 140 -6.10 -8.50 -3.69
C TYR A 140 -5.62 -8.47 -2.24
N LEU A 141 -6.25 -9.30 -1.42
CA LEU A 141 -5.88 -9.49 -0.03
C LEU A 141 -6.02 -10.94 0.39
N GLN A 142 -4.93 -11.51 0.88
CA GLN A 142 -4.88 -12.77 1.59
C GLN A 142 -4.15 -12.51 2.91
N PHE A 143 -4.93 -12.46 3.99
CA PHE A 143 -4.46 -11.96 5.27
C PHE A 143 -4.78 -12.92 6.41
N ASP A 144 -3.73 -13.39 7.09
CA ASP A 144 -3.82 -14.04 8.38
C ASP A 144 -3.66 -12.98 9.50
N ILE A 145 -4.80 -12.61 10.08
CA ILE A 145 -4.89 -11.64 11.17
C ILE A 145 -4.24 -12.19 12.46
N LYS A 146 -4.06 -13.52 12.61
CA LYS A 146 -3.49 -14.19 13.79
C LYS A 146 -4.06 -13.74 15.14
N THR A 147 -5.34 -13.36 15.18
CA THR A 147 -6.02 -12.95 16.41
C THR A 147 -6.88 -14.08 16.99
N PHE A 148 -7.25 -13.93 18.26
CA PHE A 148 -8.21 -14.80 18.95
C PHE A 148 -9.68 -14.57 18.51
N VAL A 149 -9.91 -13.79 17.45
CA VAL A 149 -11.25 -13.48 16.94
C VAL A 149 -11.81 -14.69 16.17
N ALA A 150 -13.09 -14.98 16.37
CA ALA A 150 -13.78 -16.05 15.65
C ALA A 150 -13.63 -15.90 14.12
N LYS A 151 -13.40 -17.02 13.43
CA LYS A 151 -13.13 -17.06 11.98
C LYS A 151 -14.19 -16.35 11.14
N ALA A 152 -15.47 -16.50 11.49
CA ALA A 152 -16.57 -15.85 10.76
C ALA A 152 -16.49 -14.30 10.82
N ILE A 153 -16.12 -13.75 11.99
CA ILE A 153 -16.00 -12.31 12.20
C ILE A 153 -14.79 -11.75 11.44
N SER A 154 -13.64 -12.43 11.54
CA SER A 154 -12.44 -12.04 10.78
C SER A 154 -12.67 -12.11 9.28
N GLN A 155 -13.34 -13.14 8.77
CA GLN A 155 -13.69 -13.25 7.36
C GLN A 155 -14.64 -12.14 6.89
N LEU A 156 -15.68 -11.81 7.67
CA LEU A 156 -16.58 -10.70 7.35
C LEU A 156 -15.82 -9.37 7.26
N PHE A 157 -14.94 -9.11 8.22
CA PHE A 157 -14.12 -7.90 8.26
C PHE A 157 -13.17 -7.81 7.06
N LEU A 158 -12.55 -8.92 6.68
CA LEU A 158 -11.69 -9.02 5.49
C LEU A 158 -12.47 -8.91 4.18
N ALA A 159 -13.71 -9.41 4.12
CA ALA A 159 -14.57 -9.35 2.93
C ALA A 159 -14.95 -7.92 2.55
N ILE A 160 -15.03 -7.01 3.51
CA ILE A 160 -15.33 -5.58 3.29
C ILE A 160 -14.08 -4.84 2.80
N ARG A 161 -12.88 -5.40 3.02
CA ARG A 161 -11.61 -4.71 2.77
C ARG A 161 -11.43 -4.21 1.34
N PRO A 162 -11.86 -4.91 0.27
CA PRO A 162 -11.77 -4.40 -1.09
C PRO A 162 -12.57 -3.11 -1.35
N LEU A 163 -13.50 -2.70 -0.47
CA LEU A 163 -14.17 -1.40 -0.55
C LEU A 163 -13.24 -0.21 -0.26
N CYS A 164 -11.99 -0.44 0.10
CA CYS A 164 -10.95 0.59 0.11
C CYS A 164 -10.85 1.34 -1.23
N ILE A 165 -11.15 0.68 -2.36
CA ILE A 165 -11.20 1.32 -3.68
C ILE A 165 -12.19 2.50 -3.67
N THR A 166 -13.37 2.35 -3.05
CA THR A 166 -14.36 3.43 -2.93
C THR A 166 -13.87 4.58 -2.06
N LYS A 167 -13.09 4.29 -1.01
CA LYS A 167 -12.51 5.34 -0.16
C LYS A 167 -11.44 6.14 -0.90
N ILE A 168 -10.64 5.46 -1.72
CA ILE A 168 -9.63 6.08 -2.59
C ILE A 168 -10.32 6.95 -3.65
N ASP A 169 -11.35 6.44 -4.31
CA ASP A 169 -12.15 7.22 -5.27
C ASP A 169 -12.75 8.46 -4.59
N PHE A 170 -13.42 8.30 -3.45
CA PHE A 170 -13.99 9.42 -2.70
C PHE A 170 -12.93 10.46 -2.31
N TYR A 171 -11.74 10.02 -1.87
CA TYR A 171 -10.63 10.92 -1.59
C TYR A 171 -10.24 11.73 -2.84
N LEU A 172 -10.04 11.05 -3.97
CA LEU A 172 -9.63 11.67 -5.23
C LEU A 172 -10.70 12.66 -5.72
N GLN A 173 -11.96 12.27 -5.79
CA GLN A 173 -13.04 13.17 -6.24
C GLN A 173 -13.16 14.41 -5.34
N LYS A 174 -12.89 14.27 -4.04
CA LYS A 174 -13.02 15.38 -3.07
C LYS A 174 -11.78 16.27 -2.98
N ARG A 175 -10.58 15.73 -3.14
CA ARG A 175 -9.31 16.41 -2.82
C ARG A 175 -8.29 16.43 -3.95
N GLY A 176 -8.54 15.70 -5.03
CA GLY A 176 -7.59 15.49 -6.11
C GLY A 176 -6.45 14.54 -5.73
N SER A 177 -5.49 14.40 -6.64
CA SER A 177 -4.27 13.64 -6.37
C SER A 177 -3.37 14.41 -5.40
N PRO A 178 -2.82 13.77 -4.36
CA PRO A 178 -1.83 14.41 -3.50
C PRO A 178 -0.58 14.74 -4.31
N ILE A 179 0.05 15.87 -3.99
CA ILE A 179 1.32 16.29 -4.61
C ILE A 179 2.37 15.22 -4.33
N GLN A 180 2.98 14.69 -5.39
CA GLN A 180 4.15 13.83 -5.26
C GLN A 180 5.36 14.73 -5.09
N ILE A 181 5.76 15.02 -3.84
CA ILE A 181 7.08 15.61 -3.60
C ILE A 181 8.07 14.46 -3.64
N ASP A 182 8.66 14.23 -4.80
CA ASP A 182 9.85 13.40 -4.91
C ASP A 182 10.97 14.09 -4.13
N GLY A 183 11.40 13.48 -3.01
CA GLY A 183 12.65 13.87 -2.34
C GLY A 183 12.62 14.51 -0.95
N LEU A 184 11.54 14.43 -0.15
CA LEU A 184 11.54 14.98 1.24
C LEU A 184 11.30 13.96 2.37
N ASN A 185 11.89 12.76 2.28
CA ASN A 185 12.01 11.83 3.41
C ASN A 185 13.46 11.32 3.64
N GLN A 186 14.44 12.17 3.34
CA GLN A 186 15.79 12.08 3.93
C GLN A 186 15.98 13.18 4.98
N ALA A 187 15.14 13.24 6.00
CA ALA A 187 15.45 14.00 7.23
C ALA A 187 14.37 13.77 8.29
N SER A 188 14.60 12.80 9.16
CA SER A 188 14.41 12.94 10.62
C SER A 188 14.47 11.56 11.28
N SER A 189 15.69 11.12 11.64
CA SER A 189 15.97 10.25 12.80
C SER A 189 17.46 9.88 12.85
N GLN A 190 18.36 10.85 13.10
CA GLN A 190 19.60 10.56 13.84
C GLN A 190 20.01 11.80 14.65
N PRO A 191 20.22 11.69 15.97
CA PRO A 191 20.94 12.67 16.75
C PRO A 191 22.44 12.37 16.72
N GLY A 192 23.23 13.36 16.33
CA GLY A 192 24.65 13.46 16.66
C GLY A 192 25.64 12.84 15.67
N GLN A 193 26.29 13.69 14.87
CA GLN A 193 27.69 14.09 15.09
C GLN A 193 28.10 15.07 13.98
N GLY A 194 28.66 16.20 14.39
CA GLY A 194 29.05 17.27 13.47
C GLY A 194 30.29 16.92 12.67
N CYS A 195 30.35 17.45 11.45
CA CYS A 195 31.60 18.02 10.95
C CYS A 195 31.31 19.08 9.87
N THR A 196 31.84 20.26 10.16
CA THR A 196 32.09 21.49 9.39
C THR A 196 31.69 21.64 7.92
N ARG A 197 31.07 22.80 7.72
CA ARG A 197 30.77 23.58 6.51
C ARG A 197 32.07 24.09 5.86
N ASN A 198 32.20 23.94 4.53
CA ASN A 198 32.97 24.76 3.56
C ASN A 198 32.83 24.05 2.19
N GLY A 199 32.59 24.67 1.04
CA GLY A 199 32.52 26.07 0.65
C GLY A 199 31.89 26.20 -0.75
N LEU A 200 31.58 27.44 -1.09
CA LEU A 200 31.00 27.92 -2.35
C LEU A 200 31.86 27.67 -3.59
N GLN A 201 31.16 27.60 -4.73
CA GLN A 201 31.52 28.05 -6.09
C GLN A 201 32.88 27.68 -6.67
N HIS A 202 32.87 27.11 -7.89
CA HIS A 202 33.55 27.72 -9.03
C HIS A 202 32.92 27.30 -10.36
N ASN A 203 32.67 28.31 -11.20
CA ASN A 203 32.33 28.22 -12.62
C ASN A 203 33.59 27.97 -13.48
N TYR A 204 33.34 27.76 -14.78
CA TYR A 204 34.22 27.59 -15.96
C TYR A 204 34.57 26.13 -16.30
N MET A 205 34.39 25.62 -17.52
CA MET A 205 34.13 26.20 -18.86
C MET A 205 32.96 25.51 -19.57
#